data_AF-A0A817UKR7-F1
#
_entry.id   AF-A0A817UKR7-F1
#
_cell.length_a   1.000
_cell.length_b   1.000
_cell.length_c   1.000
_cell.angle_alpha   90.00
_cell.angle_beta   90.00
_cell.angle_gamma   90.00
#
_symmetry.space_group_name_H-M   'P 1'
#
loop_
_entity.id
_entity.type
_entity.pdbx_description
1 polymer ?
#
loop_
_entity_poly.entity_id
_entity_poly.type
_entity_poly.pdbx_seq_one_letter_code
_entity_poly.pdbx_strand_id
1 'polypeptide(L)'
;MIRDIYPLLSLAAEIFSCAPISTATVERDFSTMNRILTGLRNRLTTEHLRKLMRISREGPADLDDDIKNIIIDCWKSKKLRKISV
;
A
#
# COMPACT_ATOMS: atom_id res chain seq x y z
N MET A 1 5.74 30.04 17.81
CA MET A 1 6.92 30.78 18.32
C MET A 1 8.21 30.41 17.57
N ILE A 2 8.72 29.17 17.59
CA ILE A 2 9.95 28.81 16.84
C ILE A 2 9.77 28.85 15.31
N ARG A 3 8.63 28.36 14.81
CA ARG A 3 8.25 28.45 13.38
C ARG A 3 8.18 29.89 12.86
N ASP A 4 7.77 30.82 13.71
CA ASP A 4 7.60 32.23 13.32
C ASP A 4 8.95 32.96 13.24
N ILE A 5 9.92 32.54 14.06
CA ILE A 5 11.26 33.14 14.13
C ILE A 5 12.21 32.49 13.10
N TYR A 6 12.09 31.17 12.89
CA TYR A 6 12.92 30.40 11.96
C TYR A 6 12.07 29.47 11.07
N PRO A 7 11.31 30.02 10.11
CA PRO A 7 10.37 29.24 9.29
C PRO A 7 11.07 28.19 8.44
N LEU A 8 12.19 28.54 7.79
CA LEU A 8 12.94 27.62 6.94
C LEU A 8 13.64 26.50 7.72
N LEU A 9 14.21 26.83 8.89
CA LEU A 9 14.85 25.84 9.74
C LEU A 9 13.83 24.86 10.32
N SER A 10 12.65 25.37 10.72
CA SER A 10 11.56 24.54 11.22
C SER A 10 11.05 23.59 10.14
N LEU A 11 10.88 24.08 8.91
CA LEU A 11 10.50 23.26 7.75
C LEU A 11 11.55 22.18 7.46
N ALA A 12 12.84 22.54 7.46
CA ALA A 12 13.91 21.59 7.26
C ALA A 12 13.91 20.50 8.34
N ALA A 13 13.78 20.89 9.62
CA ALA A 13 13.73 19.95 10.75
C ALA A 13 12.54 18.98 10.64
N GLU A 14 11.38 19.44 10.18
CA GLU A 14 10.21 18.59 9.93
C GLU A 14 10.47 17.60 8.80
N ILE A 15 11.06 18.04 7.69
CA ILE A 15 11.44 17.16 6.58
C ILE A 15 12.43 16.09 7.06
N PHE A 16 13.46 16.49 7.82
CA PHE A 16 14.44 15.56 8.38
C PHE A 16 13.81 14.58 9.37
N SER A 17 12.84 15.02 10.18
CA SER A 17 12.14 14.16 11.13
C SER A 17 11.27 13.10 10.44
N CYS A 18 10.81 13.38 9.21
CA CYS A 18 10.08 12.42 8.38
C CYS A 18 10.99 11.41 7.66
N ALA A 19 12.30 11.64 7.62
CA ALA A 19 13.22 10.73 6.96
C ALA A 19 13.34 9.42 7.76
N PRO A 20 13.16 8.25 7.14
CA PRO A 20 13.31 6.98 7.83
C PRO A 20 14.79 6.77 8.20
N ILE A 21 15.08 6.71 9.50
CA ILE A 21 16.44 6.50 10.03
C ILE A 21 16.84 5.01 9.95
N SER A 22 15.88 4.10 9.81
CA SER A 22 16.08 2.65 9.85
C SER A 22 15.53 1.93 8.62
N THR A 23 16.20 0.84 8.23
CA THR A 23 15.77 -0.08 7.15
C THR A 23 14.64 -1.01 7.56
N ALA A 24 14.28 -1.07 8.84
CA ALA A 24 13.27 -2.01 9.36
C ALA A 24 11.89 -1.86 8.66
N THR A 25 11.52 -0.65 8.25
CA THR A 25 10.27 -0.41 7.50
C THR A 25 10.35 -1.04 6.10
N VAL A 26 11.48 -0.89 5.42
CA VAL A 26 11.70 -1.44 4.09
C VAL A 26 11.73 -2.98 4.14
N GLU A 27 12.37 -3.56 5.14
CA GLU A 27 12.39 -5.01 5.36
C GLU A 27 10.98 -5.57 5.60
N ARG A 28 10.16 -4.87 6.39
CA ARG A 28 8.75 -5.22 6.61
C ARG A 28 7.94 -5.13 5.31
N ASP A 29 8.22 -4.14 4.48
CA ASP A 29 7.58 -3.99 3.17
C ASP A 29 7.97 -5.13 2.23
N PHE A 30 9.24 -5.53 2.18
CA PHE A 30 9.67 -6.71 1.39
C PHE A 30 9.06 -8.01 1.92
N SER A 31 8.95 -8.19 3.23
CA SER A 31 8.25 -9.34 3.81
C SER A 31 6.77 -9.37 3.39
N THR A 32 6.10 -8.22 3.39
CA THR A 32 4.71 -8.08 2.92
C THR A 32 4.59 -8.37 1.43
N MET A 33 5.53 -7.87 0.63
CA MET A 33 5.59 -8.13 -0.81
C MET A 33 5.75 -9.62 -1.11
N ASN A 34 6.59 -10.33 -0.35
CA ASN A 34 6.77 -11.77 -0.47
C ASN A 34 5.49 -12.56 -0.10
N ARG A 35 4.69 -12.08 0.85
CA ARG A 35 3.39 -12.69 1.17
C ARG A 35 2.37 -12.51 0.04
N ILE A 36 2.37 -11.34 -0.61
CA ILE A 36 1.47 -11.06 -1.75
C ILE A 36 1.91 -11.84 -3.00
N LEU A 37 3.21 -11.91 -3.27
CA LEU A 37 3.81 -12.70 -4.33
C LEU A 37 3.87 -14.18 -3.92
N THR A 38 2.70 -14.79 -3.79
CA THR A 38 2.61 -16.22 -3.46
C THR A 38 3.21 -17.11 -4.55
N GLY A 39 3.75 -18.26 -4.13
CA GLY A 39 4.34 -19.28 -5.02
C GLY A 39 3.36 -19.90 -6.02
N LEU A 40 2.07 -19.56 -5.95
CA LEU A 40 1.05 -19.92 -6.95
C LEU A 40 1.27 -19.28 -8.33
N ARG A 41 2.37 -18.50 -8.49
CA ARG A 41 2.83 -17.90 -9.77
C ARG A 41 1.73 -17.15 -10.52
N ASN A 42 0.82 -16.52 -9.79
CA ASN A 42 -0.16 -15.62 -10.38
C ASN A 42 0.58 -14.49 -11.11
N ARG A 43 0.19 -14.22 -12.37
CA ARG A 43 0.78 -13.16 -13.18
C ARG A 43 0.30 -11.79 -12.68
N LEU A 44 0.85 -11.34 -11.56
CA LEU A 44 0.67 -9.99 -11.04
C LEU A 44 1.56 -9.03 -11.85
N THR A 45 0.96 -7.96 -12.33
CA THR A 45 1.73 -6.86 -12.92
C THR A 45 2.26 -5.99 -11.79
N THR A 46 3.24 -5.14 -12.10
CA THR A 46 3.77 -4.13 -11.17
C THR A 46 2.65 -3.24 -10.60
N GLU A 47 1.66 -2.87 -11.42
CA GLU A 47 0.49 -2.11 -10.99
C GLU A 47 -0.38 -2.86 -9.98
N HIS A 48 -0.64 -4.15 -10.19
CA HIS A 48 -1.39 -4.96 -9.23
C HIS A 48 -0.65 -5.01 -7.89
N LEU A 49 0.66 -5.28 -7.93
CA LEU A 49 1.48 -5.38 -6.73
C LEU A 49 1.51 -4.06 -5.95
N ARG A 50 1.68 -2.92 -6.63
CA ARG A 50 1.67 -1.60 -5.98
C ARG A 50 0.35 -1.32 -5.24
N LYS A 51 -0.79 -1.65 -5.87
CA LYS A 51 -2.12 -1.45 -5.25
C LYS A 51 -2.31 -2.38 -4.05
N LEU A 52 -1.96 -3.66 -4.18
CA LEU A 52 -2.07 -4.62 -3.10
C LEU A 52 -1.16 -4.28 -1.91
N MET A 53 0.06 -3.82 -2.17
CA MET A 53 0.97 -3.33 -1.13
C MET A 53 0.37 -2.15 -0.35
N ARG A 54 -0.23 -1.17 -1.04
CA ARG A 54 -0.92 -0.05 -0.40
C ARG A 54 -2.07 -0.52 0.50
N ILE A 55 -2.94 -1.39 -0.02
CA ILE A 55 -4.05 -1.95 0.75
C ILE A 55 -3.51 -2.72 1.97
N SER A 56 -2.46 -3.52 1.80
CA SER A 56 -1.92 -4.33 2.89
C SER A 56 -1.26 -3.52 4.00
N ARG A 57 -0.72 -2.32 3.72
CA ARG A 57 -0.05 -1.50 4.73
C ARG A 57 -0.95 -0.43 5.34
N GLU A 58 -1.78 0.18 4.50
CA GLU A 58 -2.53 1.41 4.84
C GLU A 58 -4.03 1.15 4.87
N GLY A 59 -4.49 -0.02 4.41
CA GLY A 59 -5.89 -0.40 4.42
C GLY A 59 -6.40 -0.68 5.84
N PRO A 60 -7.72 -0.55 6.05
CA PRO A 60 -8.33 -0.90 7.32
C PRO A 60 -8.22 -2.41 7.58
N ALA A 61 -8.16 -2.80 8.85
CA ALA A 61 -8.04 -4.21 9.25
C ALA A 61 -9.26 -5.05 8.85
N ASP A 62 -10.43 -4.42 8.85
CA ASP A 62 -11.66 -4.99 8.32
C ASP A 62 -12.41 -3.92 7.50
N LEU A 63 -13.21 -4.38 6.55
CA LEU A 63 -14.07 -3.54 5.73
C LEU A 63 -15.51 -3.70 6.20
N ASP A 64 -16.25 -2.60 6.19
CA ASP A 64 -17.69 -2.62 6.39
C ASP A 64 -18.38 -3.51 5.33
N ASP A 65 -19.45 -4.19 5.72
CA ASP A 65 -20.13 -5.16 4.87
C ASP A 65 -20.76 -4.51 3.64
N ASP A 66 -21.22 -3.26 3.73
CA ASP A 66 -21.75 -2.54 2.57
C ASP A 66 -20.65 -2.28 1.54
N ILE A 67 -19.45 -1.91 2.01
CA ILE A 67 -18.28 -1.71 1.15
C ILE A 67 -17.85 -3.03 0.51
N LYS A 68 -17.83 -4.12 1.28
CA LYS A 68 -17.52 -5.47 0.77
C LYS A 68 -18.48 -5.86 -0.36
N ASN A 69 -19.78 -5.66 -0.17
CA ASN A 69 -20.81 -5.96 -1.17
C ASN A 69 -20.60 -5.17 -2.46
N ILE A 70 -20.30 -3.86 -2.37
CA ILE A 70 -19.98 -3.02 -3.53
C ILE A 70 -18.74 -3.54 -4.28
N ILE A 71 -17.68 -3.91 -3.56
CA ILE A 71 -16.46 -4.45 -4.17
C ILE A 71 -16.76 -5.76 -4.90
N ILE A 72 -17.53 -6.65 -4.27
CA ILE A 72 -17.93 -7.93 -4.85
C ILE A 72 -18.73 -7.72 -6.13
N ASP A 73 -19.69 -6.81 -6.15
CA ASP A 73 -20.51 -6.53 -7.33
C ASP A 73 -19.71 -5.86 -8.45
N CYS A 74 -18.78 -4.97 -8.10
CA CYS A 74 -17.80 -4.43 -9.05
C CYS A 74 -16.91 -5.53 -9.63
N TRP A 75 -16.52 -6.52 -8.81
CA TRP A 75 -15.70 -7.64 -9.28
C TRP A 75 -16.49 -8.58 -10.20
N LYS A 76 -17.73 -8.92 -9.85
CA LYS A 76 -18.63 -9.76 -10.67
C LYS A 76 -18.89 -9.15 -12.05
N SER A 77 -19.02 -7.83 -12.12
CA SER A 77 -19.24 -7.12 -13.39
C SER A 77 -17.99 -7.02 -14.27
N LYS A 78 -16.79 -7.36 -13.75
CA LYS A 78 -15.58 -7.40 -14.57
C LYS A 78 -15.60 -8.62 -15.49
N LYS A 79 -15.32 -8.38 -16.77
CA LYS A 79 -15.16 -9.45 -17.76
C LYS A 79 -14.16 -10.50 -17.27
N LEU A 80 -14.60 -11.76 -17.26
CA LEU A 80 -13.75 -12.91 -16.94
C LEU A 80 -12.53 -12.90 -17.87
N ARG A 81 -11.33 -12.99 -17.28
CA ARG A 81 -10.11 -13.16 -18.07
C ARG A 81 -10.16 -14.55 -18.69
N LYS A 82 -9.91 -14.66 -20.00
CA LYS A 82 -9.66 -15.96 -20.62
C LYS A 82 -8.40 -16.53 -19.99
N ILE A 83 -8.55 -17.60 -19.22
CA ILE A 83 -7.42 -18.41 -18.79
C ILE A 83 -7.04 -19.22 -20.02
N SER A 84 -5.89 -18.94 -20.63
CA SER A 84 -5.34 -19.84 -21.63
C SER A 84 -4.88 -21.09 -20.87
N VAL A 85 -5.69 -22.14 -20.96
CA VAL A 85 -5.26 -23.50 -20.61
C VAL A 85 -4.36 -23.99 -21.73
#